data_AF-A0A832DHQ5-F1
#
_entry.id   AF-A0A832DHQ5-F1
#
_cell.length_a   1.000
_cell.length_b   1.000
_cell.length_c   1.000
_cell.angle_alpha   90.00
_cell.angle_beta   90.00
_cell.angle_gamma   90.00
#
_symmetry.space_group_name_H-M   'P 1'
#
loop_
_entity.id
_entity.type
_entity.pdbx_description
1 polymer ?
#
loop_
_entity_poly.entity_id
_entity_poly.type
_entity_poly.pdbx_seq_one_letter_code
_entity_poly.pdbx_strand_id
1 'polypeptide(L)'
;MKKFRPGFFTFFIIGNLFFLLANTPLFLALQKTPQNTFYPLIHQGHMDYYLYLSAIRESLEGSWTMKSLFSGEHAPESFFYIYFIVLGKLGSLFRLNQIVSYHLGRIISIEFMLVSIYLLCQEVLGRRWAFYGAFLSLFSTVLPLMYFGKSTAFPGWWSGLDALGRMDYLPHHAFGIAAFFTTVYFIFRKKIISATIFAFFATLVFPPIGLVFFFSLPFTVFITFRQKIFQGYRFILISFSSMVALFLMKWQTNLGFPWSQWKYWEMGLWNDLPNVNLYIILGGGVLLFFSLPAVFYIFLKKQNFTYVFLAVWAILPYLLLPFTDLIGVSRIRMAYLGNFLPLAILSTLTVKTLSKRYFYRYGHLTAILFLFLFSLFSFPVSYYFFLNRNSYIPLGYINIFIPKEMMNSIAFLGKTAKPYSLVLSLDYSGNIFPAFIKVKSYFAHVAQTKDYGKKMPLVQKFYKGEMTGSEAEEFIRKNGIEYIYLGPIEKSFGNIEKYNLLIKPVYNEGGIVIYKVI
;
A
#
# COMPACT_ATOMS: atom_id res chain seq x y z
N MET A 1 -21.74 25.07 -6.06
CA MET A 1 -20.76 24.72 -7.14
C MET A 1 -19.68 25.77 -7.45
N LYS A 2 -19.81 27.08 -7.13
CA LYS A 2 -18.82 28.16 -7.43
C LYS A 2 -17.38 28.04 -6.81
N LYS A 3 -16.85 26.84 -6.53
CA LYS A 3 -15.53 26.60 -5.88
C LYS A 3 -14.42 26.15 -6.82
N PHE A 4 -14.73 25.33 -7.84
CA PHE A 4 -13.74 24.80 -8.77
C PHE A 4 -13.60 25.71 -10.01
N ARG A 5 -12.42 25.70 -10.63
CA ARG A 5 -12.05 26.49 -11.81
C ARG A 5 -11.51 25.56 -12.91
N PRO A 6 -11.35 26.02 -14.17
CA PRO A 6 -10.83 25.18 -15.25
C PRO A 6 -9.58 24.37 -14.86
N GLY A 7 -8.59 24.99 -14.21
CA GLY A 7 -7.38 24.29 -13.74
C GLY A 7 -7.58 23.21 -12.67
N PHE A 8 -8.76 23.08 -12.03
CA PHE A 8 -9.10 21.88 -11.26
C PHE A 8 -9.46 20.74 -12.22
N PHE A 9 -10.38 20.98 -13.16
CA PHE A 9 -10.80 19.98 -14.14
C PHE A 9 -9.63 19.53 -15.03
N THR A 10 -8.76 20.46 -15.47
CA THR A 10 -7.53 20.12 -16.21
C THR A 10 -6.62 19.21 -15.38
N PHE A 11 -6.36 19.53 -14.11
CA PHE A 11 -5.56 18.67 -13.22
C PHE A 11 -6.22 17.30 -13.00
N PHE A 12 -7.53 17.27 -12.76
CA PHE A 12 -8.30 16.07 -12.46
C PHE A 12 -8.36 15.09 -13.65
N ILE A 13 -8.55 15.62 -14.86
CA ILE A 13 -8.46 14.86 -16.12
C ILE A 13 -7.04 14.30 -16.31
N ILE A 14 -5.99 15.11 -16.12
CA ILE A 14 -4.60 14.63 -16.23
C ILE A 14 -4.31 13.55 -15.18
N GLY A 15 -4.80 13.70 -13.94
CA GLY A 15 -4.68 12.68 -12.88
C GLY A 15 -5.39 11.36 -13.25
N ASN A 16 -6.60 11.43 -13.79
CA ASN A 16 -7.34 10.25 -14.26
C ASN A 16 -6.66 9.56 -15.45
N LEU A 17 -6.10 10.33 -16.40
CA LEU A 17 -5.26 9.78 -17.48
C LEU A 17 -4.00 9.08 -16.91
N PHE A 18 -3.39 9.64 -15.87
CA PHE A 18 -2.23 9.05 -15.20
C PHE A 18 -2.60 7.77 -14.41
N PHE A 19 -3.79 7.72 -13.81
CA PHE A 19 -4.36 6.51 -13.21
C PHE A 19 -4.56 5.38 -14.23
N LEU A 20 -5.11 5.69 -15.40
CA LEU A 20 -5.27 4.74 -16.51
C LEU A 20 -3.92 4.22 -17.04
N LEU A 21 -2.93 5.11 -17.20
CA LEU A 21 -1.56 4.73 -17.61
C LEU A 21 -0.84 3.87 -16.57
N ALA A 22 -1.04 4.14 -15.28
CA ALA A 22 -0.48 3.32 -14.20
C ALA A 22 -1.12 1.91 -14.14
N ASN A 23 -2.36 1.80 -14.63
CA ASN A 23 -3.16 0.58 -14.71
C ASN A 23 -3.11 -0.16 -16.05
N THR A 24 -2.30 0.30 -17.02
CA THR A 24 -2.12 -0.42 -18.29
C THR A 24 -1.79 -1.93 -18.14
N PRO A 25 -0.98 -2.39 -17.15
CA PRO A 25 -0.74 -3.82 -16.96
C PRO A 25 -1.98 -4.63 -16.57
N LEU A 26 -2.90 -4.04 -15.77
CA LEU A 26 -4.17 -4.66 -15.37
C LEU A 26 -5.08 -4.86 -16.58
N PHE A 27 -5.14 -3.85 -17.47
CA PHE A 27 -5.90 -3.94 -18.73
C PHE A 27 -5.26 -4.93 -19.72
N LEU A 28 -3.92 -4.93 -19.85
CA LEU A 28 -3.21 -5.89 -20.70
C LEU A 28 -3.31 -7.34 -20.20
N ALA A 29 -3.29 -7.56 -18.88
CA ALA A 29 -3.52 -8.88 -18.29
C ALA A 29 -4.96 -9.36 -18.53
N LEU A 30 -5.95 -8.47 -18.39
CA LEU A 30 -7.35 -8.76 -18.73
C LEU A 30 -7.51 -9.13 -20.22
N GLN A 31 -6.89 -8.37 -21.13
CA GLN A 31 -6.90 -8.68 -22.57
C GLN A 31 -6.18 -9.98 -22.93
N LYS A 32 -5.12 -10.34 -22.20
CA LYS A 32 -4.32 -11.57 -22.43
C LYS A 32 -4.75 -12.76 -21.58
N THR A 33 -5.91 -12.70 -20.92
CA THR A 33 -6.42 -13.79 -20.06
C THR A 33 -6.69 -15.05 -20.89
N PRO A 34 -6.00 -16.19 -20.64
CA PRO A 34 -6.21 -17.41 -21.41
C PRO A 34 -7.63 -17.97 -21.29
N GLN A 35 -8.18 -18.52 -22.38
CA GLN A 35 -9.60 -18.89 -22.50
C GLN A 35 -10.12 -19.85 -21.41
N ASN A 36 -9.28 -20.72 -20.85
CA ASN A 36 -9.63 -21.67 -19.77
C ASN A 36 -9.21 -21.21 -18.37
N THR A 37 -8.99 -19.90 -18.18
CA THR A 37 -8.64 -19.32 -16.88
C THR A 37 -9.66 -18.28 -16.42
N PHE A 38 -9.55 -17.92 -15.14
CA PHE A 38 -10.21 -16.81 -14.48
C PHE A 38 -9.14 -15.83 -14.01
N TYR A 39 -9.23 -14.57 -14.44
CA TYR A 39 -8.36 -13.50 -13.94
C TYR A 39 -9.09 -12.69 -12.85
N PRO A 40 -8.70 -12.81 -11.57
CA PRO A 40 -9.37 -12.11 -10.46
C PRO A 40 -8.95 -10.63 -10.32
N LEU A 41 -8.47 -10.01 -11.42
CA LEU A 41 -8.01 -8.62 -11.48
C LEU A 41 -6.86 -8.29 -10.49
N ILE A 42 -5.83 -9.15 -10.43
CA ILE A 42 -4.69 -8.99 -9.50
C ILE A 42 -4.09 -7.58 -9.56
N HIS A 43 -4.00 -6.94 -8.39
CA HIS A 43 -3.38 -5.63 -8.20
C HIS A 43 -2.26 -5.71 -7.16
N GLN A 44 -1.03 -5.33 -7.57
CA GLN A 44 0.20 -5.23 -6.78
C GLN A 44 0.46 -6.37 -5.77
N GLY A 45 1.21 -7.39 -6.22
CA GLY A 45 1.62 -8.53 -5.39
C GLY A 45 0.48 -9.56 -5.24
N HIS A 46 0.60 -10.69 -5.93
CA HIS A 46 -0.48 -11.68 -5.95
C HIS A 46 -0.76 -12.27 -4.54
N MET A 47 0.27 -12.47 -3.72
CA MET A 47 0.11 -12.98 -2.34
C MET A 47 -0.72 -12.02 -1.48
N ASP A 48 -0.27 -10.78 -1.34
CA ASP A 48 -0.94 -9.68 -0.64
C ASP A 48 -2.38 -9.44 -1.16
N TYR A 49 -2.58 -9.49 -2.47
CA TYR A 49 -3.90 -9.25 -3.08
C TYR A 49 -4.97 -10.23 -2.56
N TYR A 50 -4.68 -11.54 -2.54
CA TYR A 50 -5.61 -12.52 -1.98
C TYR A 50 -5.75 -12.41 -0.45
N LEU A 51 -4.71 -11.99 0.27
CA LEU A 51 -4.81 -11.66 1.70
C LEU A 51 -5.82 -10.54 1.93
N TYR A 52 -5.77 -9.46 1.15
CA TYR A 52 -6.76 -8.39 1.20
C TYR A 52 -8.17 -8.84 0.79
N LEU A 53 -8.31 -9.67 -0.25
CA LEU A 53 -9.60 -10.24 -0.64
C LEU A 53 -10.21 -11.10 0.47
N SER A 54 -9.40 -11.87 1.22
CA SER A 54 -9.89 -12.68 2.34
C SER A 54 -10.44 -11.82 3.49
N ALA A 55 -9.81 -10.67 3.78
CA ALA A 55 -10.28 -9.71 4.78
C ALA A 55 -11.62 -9.08 4.37
N ILE A 56 -11.79 -8.77 3.08
CA ILE A 56 -13.05 -8.28 2.52
C ILE A 56 -14.11 -9.39 2.59
N ARG A 57 -13.78 -10.65 2.23
CA ARG A 57 -14.70 -11.80 2.27
C ARG A 57 -15.24 -12.07 3.68
N GLU A 58 -14.37 -12.22 4.68
CA GLU A 58 -14.80 -12.43 6.08
C GLU A 58 -15.75 -11.32 6.55
N SER A 59 -15.53 -10.07 6.11
CA SER A 59 -16.36 -8.93 6.48
C SER A 59 -17.69 -8.84 5.72
N LEU A 60 -17.70 -9.17 4.42
CA LEU A 60 -18.91 -9.35 3.61
C LEU A 60 -19.88 -10.34 4.29
N GLU A 61 -19.32 -11.40 4.85
CA GLU A 61 -20.01 -12.51 5.51
C GLU A 61 -20.26 -12.30 7.01
N GLY A 62 -20.04 -11.09 7.52
CA GLY A 62 -20.47 -10.66 8.86
C GLY A 62 -19.36 -10.24 9.82
N SER A 63 -18.11 -10.67 9.64
CA SER A 63 -17.03 -10.42 10.62
C SER A 63 -16.62 -8.95 10.74
N TRP A 64 -16.28 -8.48 11.95
CA TRP A 64 -15.65 -7.16 12.18
C TRP A 64 -14.15 -7.25 12.46
N THR A 65 -13.61 -8.47 12.42
CA THR A 65 -12.25 -8.86 12.74
C THR A 65 -11.72 -9.79 11.66
N MET A 66 -10.39 -9.83 11.49
CA MET A 66 -9.72 -10.77 10.60
C MET A 66 -9.10 -11.91 11.40
N LYS A 67 -9.29 -13.14 10.91
CA LYS A 67 -8.68 -14.37 11.41
C LYS A 67 -7.36 -14.65 10.69
N SER A 68 -6.46 -15.41 11.32
CA SER A 68 -5.37 -16.03 10.58
C SER A 68 -5.92 -17.18 9.74
N LEU A 69 -5.95 -16.98 8.42
CA LEU A 69 -6.43 -17.97 7.44
C LEU A 69 -5.31 -18.59 6.60
N PHE A 70 -4.09 -18.07 6.70
CA PHE A 70 -2.92 -18.46 5.90
C PHE A 70 -1.93 -19.30 6.72
N SER A 71 -2.38 -19.82 7.86
CA SER A 71 -1.66 -20.78 8.71
C SER A 71 -2.67 -21.67 9.44
N GLY A 72 -2.29 -22.90 9.78
CA GLY A 72 -3.15 -23.82 10.54
C GLY A 72 -3.35 -23.42 12.00
N GLU A 73 -2.32 -22.82 12.60
CA GLU A 73 -2.26 -22.45 14.02
C GLU A 73 -3.41 -21.53 14.45
N HIS A 74 -3.80 -21.64 15.72
CA HIS A 74 -4.66 -20.65 16.35
C HIS A 74 -3.88 -19.35 16.60
N ALA A 75 -4.49 -18.22 16.28
CA ALA A 75 -3.96 -16.88 16.46
C ALA A 75 -5.09 -15.94 16.91
N PRO A 76 -4.82 -14.90 17.71
CA PRO A 76 -5.84 -13.91 18.05
C PRO A 76 -6.43 -13.25 16.81
N GLU A 77 -7.72 -12.96 16.81
CA GLU A 77 -8.33 -12.14 15.76
C GLU A 77 -7.91 -10.67 15.89
N SER A 78 -7.90 -9.93 14.78
CA SER A 78 -7.42 -8.54 14.76
C SER A 78 -8.16 -7.64 13.78
N PHE A 79 -8.26 -6.35 14.11
CA PHE A 79 -8.67 -5.30 13.18
C PHE A 79 -7.48 -4.62 12.46
N PHE A 80 -6.30 -5.23 12.42
CA PHE A 80 -5.11 -4.71 11.73
C PHE A 80 -5.41 -4.27 10.28
N TYR A 81 -6.28 -5.00 9.58
CA TYR A 81 -6.73 -4.69 8.22
C TYR A 81 -8.08 -3.92 8.16
N ILE A 82 -8.34 -3.04 9.15
CA ILE A 82 -9.61 -2.32 9.31
C ILE A 82 -10.15 -1.67 8.03
N TYR A 83 -9.27 -1.14 7.16
CA TYR A 83 -9.67 -0.58 5.87
C TYR A 83 -10.40 -1.61 4.97
N PHE A 84 -9.84 -2.82 4.86
CA PHE A 84 -10.42 -3.90 4.05
C PHE A 84 -11.67 -4.51 4.71
N ILE A 85 -11.70 -4.53 6.05
CA ILE A 85 -12.91 -4.89 6.81
C ILE A 85 -14.03 -3.89 6.49
N VAL A 86 -13.77 -2.57 6.50
CA VAL A 86 -14.76 -1.55 6.13
C VAL A 86 -15.20 -1.68 4.66
N LEU A 87 -14.28 -1.98 3.72
CA LEU A 87 -14.67 -2.28 2.34
C LEU A 87 -15.61 -3.48 2.24
N GLY A 88 -15.42 -4.53 3.05
CA GLY A 88 -16.36 -5.66 3.10
C GLY A 88 -17.75 -5.29 3.65
N LYS A 89 -17.84 -4.35 4.60
CA LYS A 89 -19.14 -3.84 5.08
C LYS A 89 -19.87 -3.02 4.05
N LEU A 90 -19.16 -2.13 3.36
CA LEU A 90 -19.73 -1.36 2.24
C LEU A 90 -20.12 -2.29 1.08
N GLY A 91 -19.28 -3.28 0.77
CA GLY A 91 -19.58 -4.32 -0.20
C GLY A 91 -20.86 -5.09 0.14
N SER A 92 -21.07 -5.45 1.41
CA SER A 92 -22.25 -6.18 1.87
C SER A 92 -23.52 -5.34 1.68
N LEU A 93 -23.48 -4.06 2.07
CA LEU A 93 -24.56 -3.08 1.87
C LEU A 93 -24.94 -2.93 0.38
N PHE A 94 -23.97 -2.93 -0.52
CA PHE A 94 -24.17 -2.77 -1.97
C PHE A 94 -24.21 -4.10 -2.76
N ARG A 95 -24.25 -5.26 -2.07
CA ARG A 95 -24.25 -6.62 -2.65
C ARG A 95 -23.09 -6.89 -3.63
N LEU A 96 -21.92 -6.31 -3.36
CA LEU A 96 -20.70 -6.45 -4.16
C LEU A 96 -19.88 -7.66 -3.71
N ASN A 97 -19.20 -8.31 -4.66
CA ASN A 97 -18.18 -9.32 -4.33
C ASN A 97 -16.87 -8.66 -3.82
N GLN A 98 -15.95 -9.48 -3.32
CA GLN A 98 -14.69 -9.04 -2.73
C GLN A 98 -13.75 -8.34 -3.72
N ILE A 99 -13.72 -8.78 -4.99
CA ILE A 99 -12.91 -8.18 -6.06
C ILE A 99 -13.42 -6.78 -6.39
N VAL A 100 -14.73 -6.64 -6.65
CA VAL A 100 -15.34 -5.34 -6.98
C VAL A 100 -15.20 -4.36 -5.81
N SER A 101 -15.40 -4.83 -4.57
CA SER A 101 -15.19 -4.04 -3.35
C SER A 101 -13.74 -3.52 -3.24
N TYR A 102 -12.75 -4.35 -3.55
CA TYR A 102 -11.33 -3.95 -3.56
C TYR A 102 -11.04 -2.84 -4.58
N HIS A 103 -11.46 -3.05 -5.84
CA HIS A 103 -11.15 -2.12 -6.93
C HIS A 103 -11.90 -0.79 -6.84
N LEU A 104 -13.16 -0.80 -6.39
CA LEU A 104 -13.88 0.43 -6.05
C LEU A 104 -13.22 1.17 -4.89
N GLY A 105 -12.77 0.45 -3.85
CA GLY A 105 -11.99 1.03 -2.76
C GLY A 105 -10.72 1.72 -3.23
N ARG A 106 -10.03 1.16 -4.23
CA ARG A 106 -8.85 1.78 -4.87
C ARG A 106 -9.22 3.04 -5.65
N ILE A 107 -10.21 2.97 -6.53
CA ILE A 107 -10.66 4.12 -7.34
C ILE A 107 -11.08 5.28 -6.43
N ILE A 108 -11.97 5.03 -5.45
CA ILE A 108 -12.45 6.05 -4.50
C ILE A 108 -11.27 6.70 -3.75
N SER A 109 -10.26 5.93 -3.38
CA SER A 109 -9.10 6.43 -2.65
C SER A 109 -8.15 7.27 -3.50
N ILE A 110 -7.96 6.92 -4.78
CA ILE A 110 -7.16 7.73 -5.72
C ILE A 110 -7.89 9.03 -6.06
N GLU A 111 -9.19 9.00 -6.35
CA GLU A 111 -9.96 10.22 -6.63
C GLU A 111 -10.03 11.14 -5.40
N PHE A 112 -10.17 10.58 -4.20
CA PHE A 112 -10.08 11.33 -2.95
C PHE A 112 -8.68 11.94 -2.76
N MET A 113 -7.60 11.24 -3.13
CA MET A 113 -6.24 11.76 -3.07
C MET A 113 -6.04 12.92 -4.06
N LEU A 114 -6.48 12.79 -5.32
CA LEU A 114 -6.39 13.83 -6.34
C LEU A 114 -7.14 15.10 -5.89
N VAL A 115 -8.38 14.97 -5.40
CA VAL A 115 -9.15 16.09 -4.86
C VAL A 115 -8.43 16.74 -3.67
N SER A 116 -7.87 15.95 -2.76
CA SER A 116 -7.14 16.45 -1.58
C SER A 116 -5.87 17.21 -1.95
N ILE A 117 -5.08 16.71 -2.92
CA ILE A 117 -3.89 17.38 -3.48
C ILE A 117 -4.27 18.77 -4.00
N TYR A 118 -5.29 18.86 -4.86
CA TYR A 118 -5.66 20.14 -5.46
C TYR A 118 -6.22 21.13 -4.43
N LEU A 119 -7.04 20.66 -3.48
CA LEU A 119 -7.59 21.51 -2.42
C LEU A 119 -6.48 22.10 -1.54
N LEU A 120 -5.47 21.31 -1.16
CA LEU A 120 -4.34 21.80 -0.36
C LEU A 120 -3.45 22.77 -1.16
N CYS A 121 -3.13 22.44 -2.41
CA CYS A 121 -2.43 23.36 -3.32
C CYS A 121 -3.19 24.67 -3.51
N GLN A 122 -4.53 24.64 -3.65
CA GLN A 122 -5.34 25.84 -3.76
C GLN A 122 -5.35 26.68 -2.47
N GLU A 123 -5.33 26.05 -1.30
CA GLU A 123 -5.30 26.74 -0.01
C GLU A 123 -3.99 27.53 0.19
N VAL A 124 -2.84 26.91 -0.08
CA VAL A 124 -1.52 27.51 0.17
C VAL A 124 -1.07 28.43 -0.97
N LEU A 125 -1.23 27.98 -2.22
CA LEU A 125 -0.70 28.69 -3.39
C LEU A 125 -1.68 29.74 -3.93
N GLY A 126 -2.98 29.58 -3.63
CA GLY A 126 -4.06 30.38 -4.18
C GLY A 126 -4.45 29.97 -5.61
N ARG A 127 -5.67 30.32 -6.01
CA ARG A 127 -6.33 29.87 -7.27
C ARG A 127 -5.54 30.03 -8.58
N ARG A 128 -4.54 30.93 -8.65
CA ARG A 128 -3.69 31.09 -9.85
C ARG A 128 -2.53 30.09 -9.92
N TRP A 129 -2.05 29.61 -8.77
CA TRP A 129 -0.85 28.76 -8.66
C TRP A 129 -1.16 27.32 -8.23
N ALA A 130 -2.40 27.05 -7.80
CA ALA A 130 -2.89 25.73 -7.40
C ALA A 130 -2.58 24.61 -8.41
N PHE A 131 -2.82 24.87 -9.71
CA PHE A 131 -2.58 23.92 -10.80
C PHE A 131 -1.10 23.51 -10.87
N TYR A 132 -0.16 24.46 -10.84
CA TYR A 132 1.27 24.17 -10.94
C TYR A 132 1.76 23.30 -9.77
N GLY A 133 1.33 23.60 -8.53
CA GLY A 133 1.68 22.78 -7.37
C GLY A 133 1.07 21.38 -7.42
N ALA A 134 -0.19 21.26 -7.86
CA ALA A 134 -0.84 19.96 -8.02
C ALA A 134 -0.21 19.13 -9.16
N PHE A 135 0.15 19.77 -10.29
CA PHE A 135 0.85 19.13 -11.41
C PHE A 135 2.25 18.64 -11.00
N LEU A 136 3.05 19.48 -10.35
CA LEU A 136 4.36 19.07 -9.82
C LEU A 136 4.23 17.94 -8.80
N SER A 137 3.18 17.94 -7.97
CA SER A 137 2.86 16.86 -7.04
C SER A 137 2.37 15.57 -7.73
N LEU A 138 1.85 15.64 -8.95
CA LEU A 138 1.42 14.46 -9.72
C LEU A 138 2.63 13.85 -10.43
N PHE A 139 3.42 14.67 -11.13
CA PHE A 139 4.55 14.21 -11.94
C PHE A 139 5.87 14.06 -11.15
N SER A 140 5.89 14.32 -9.84
CA SER A 140 7.07 14.12 -8.99
C SER A 140 7.54 12.66 -9.04
N THR A 141 8.81 12.47 -9.34
CA THR A 141 9.48 11.18 -9.37
C THR A 141 10.92 11.34 -8.87
N VAL A 142 11.61 10.22 -8.70
CA VAL A 142 13.00 10.17 -8.25
C VAL A 142 13.97 10.84 -9.23
N LEU A 143 15.19 11.13 -8.76
CA LEU A 143 16.26 11.63 -9.63
C LEU A 143 16.59 10.64 -10.77
N PRO A 144 17.24 11.10 -11.87
CA PRO A 144 17.67 10.24 -12.97
C PRO A 144 18.40 8.97 -12.50
N LEU A 145 18.01 7.81 -13.05
CA LEU A 145 18.38 6.49 -12.52
C LEU A 145 19.89 6.23 -12.48
N MET A 146 20.68 6.96 -13.26
CA MET A 146 22.15 6.96 -13.19
C MET A 146 22.72 7.25 -11.79
N TYR A 147 21.97 7.96 -10.93
CA TYR A 147 22.38 8.24 -9.54
C TYR A 147 22.14 7.07 -8.57
N PHE A 148 21.41 6.02 -8.96
CA PHE A 148 21.12 4.86 -8.11
C PHE A 148 22.13 3.72 -8.24
N GLY A 149 23.10 3.84 -9.16
CA GLY A 149 24.16 2.86 -9.40
C GLY A 149 23.73 1.65 -10.23
N LYS A 150 24.62 0.65 -10.37
CA LYS A 150 24.33 -0.59 -11.12
C LYS A 150 23.37 -1.55 -10.40
N SER A 151 23.10 -1.32 -9.12
CA SER A 151 22.22 -2.15 -8.32
C SER A 151 20.76 -2.01 -8.76
N THR A 152 20.08 -3.13 -8.99
CA THR A 152 18.63 -3.25 -9.16
C THR A 152 17.82 -2.89 -7.90
N ALA A 153 18.44 -2.22 -6.93
CA ALA A 153 17.90 -1.78 -5.64
C ALA A 153 16.94 -0.58 -5.74
N PHE A 154 16.26 -0.43 -6.89
CA PHE A 154 15.00 0.33 -6.99
C PHE A 154 13.87 -0.66 -7.32
N PRO A 155 13.31 -1.35 -6.30
CA PRO A 155 12.31 -2.40 -6.50
C PRO A 155 11.01 -1.82 -7.05
N GLY A 156 10.27 -2.60 -7.86
CA GLY A 156 8.92 -2.23 -8.32
C GLY A 156 7.89 -2.02 -7.20
N TRP A 157 8.25 -2.34 -5.95
CA TRP A 157 7.49 -2.05 -4.72
C TRP A 157 7.69 -0.62 -4.17
N TRP A 158 8.56 0.21 -4.76
CA TRP A 158 8.79 1.60 -4.33
C TRP A 158 7.75 2.58 -4.94
N SER A 159 6.49 2.15 -4.98
CA SER A 159 5.37 2.89 -5.59
C SER A 159 5.09 4.26 -4.96
N GLY A 160 5.64 4.55 -3.78
CA GLY A 160 5.59 5.87 -3.14
C GLY A 160 6.54 6.93 -3.71
N LEU A 161 7.49 6.55 -4.56
CA LEU A 161 8.55 7.46 -5.04
C LEU A 161 8.56 7.71 -6.54
N ASP A 162 7.93 6.85 -7.35
CA ASP A 162 7.70 7.12 -8.77
C ASP A 162 6.37 7.86 -9.01
N ALA A 163 6.16 8.36 -10.23
CA ALA A 163 4.96 9.15 -10.54
C ALA A 163 3.71 8.30 -10.85
N LEU A 164 3.88 7.11 -11.43
CA LEU A 164 2.79 6.22 -11.82
C LEU A 164 2.39 5.28 -10.68
N GLY A 165 3.36 4.74 -9.93
CA GLY A 165 3.10 3.89 -8.77
C GLY A 165 2.22 4.55 -7.71
N ARG A 166 2.33 5.88 -7.52
CA ARG A 166 1.45 6.63 -6.61
C ARG A 166 0.00 6.70 -7.09
N MET A 167 -0.25 6.59 -8.39
CA MET A 167 -1.61 6.47 -8.92
C MET A 167 -2.14 5.03 -8.82
N ASP A 168 -1.25 4.04 -8.80
CA ASP A 168 -1.58 2.62 -8.61
C ASP A 168 -1.35 2.17 -7.15
N TYR A 169 -1.49 3.06 -6.18
CA TYR A 169 -1.26 2.73 -4.77
C TYR A 169 -2.20 1.61 -4.28
N LEU A 170 -1.69 0.78 -3.36
CA LEU A 170 -2.54 -0.05 -2.49
C LEU A 170 -3.63 0.83 -1.86
N PRO A 171 -4.90 0.38 -1.85
CA PRO A 171 -6.04 1.27 -1.62
C PRO A 171 -6.01 1.92 -0.23
N HIS A 172 -5.50 1.21 0.79
CA HIS A 172 -5.32 1.74 2.14
C HIS A 172 -4.20 2.80 2.23
N HIS A 173 -3.08 2.63 1.50
CA HIS A 173 -2.04 3.67 1.39
C HIS A 173 -2.61 4.95 0.77
N ALA A 174 -3.33 4.82 -0.37
CA ALA A 174 -3.99 5.94 -1.04
C ALA A 174 -4.99 6.66 -0.12
N PHE A 175 -5.85 5.91 0.58
CA PHE A 175 -6.83 6.47 1.50
C PHE A 175 -6.17 7.22 2.67
N GLY A 176 -5.16 6.61 3.30
CA GLY A 176 -4.42 7.23 4.40
C GLY A 176 -3.75 8.54 3.99
N ILE A 177 -3.15 8.58 2.79
CA ILE A 177 -2.51 9.78 2.22
C ILE A 177 -3.57 10.85 1.83
N ALA A 178 -4.73 10.45 1.30
CA ALA A 178 -5.82 11.37 1.01
C ALA A 178 -6.43 12.00 2.29
N ALA A 179 -6.68 11.16 3.31
CA ALA A 179 -7.18 11.59 4.62
C ALA A 179 -6.15 12.49 5.34
N PHE A 180 -4.86 12.20 5.17
CA PHE A 180 -3.76 13.05 5.64
C PHE A 180 -3.78 14.44 4.98
N PHE A 181 -3.82 14.51 3.66
CA PHE A 181 -3.86 15.79 2.93
C PHE A 181 -5.12 16.60 3.28
N THR A 182 -6.26 15.93 3.45
CA THR A 182 -7.51 16.52 3.96
C THR A 182 -7.38 17.01 5.40
N THR A 183 -6.64 16.31 6.26
CA THR A 183 -6.30 16.78 7.62
C THR A 183 -5.51 18.09 7.57
N VAL A 184 -4.45 18.16 6.77
CA VAL A 184 -3.62 19.37 6.64
C VAL A 184 -4.43 20.54 6.05
N TYR A 185 -5.34 20.26 5.11
CA TYR A 185 -6.31 21.25 4.61
C TYR A 185 -7.22 21.80 5.73
N PHE A 186 -7.75 20.94 6.59
CA PHE A 186 -8.56 21.37 7.73
C PHE A 186 -7.76 22.09 8.81
N ILE A 187 -6.49 21.72 9.04
CA ILE A 187 -5.55 22.45 9.92
C ILE A 187 -5.39 23.90 9.44
N PHE A 188 -5.07 24.12 8.16
CA PHE A 188 -4.91 25.47 7.61
C PHE A 188 -6.21 26.27 7.60
N ARG A 189 -7.36 25.60 7.43
CA ARG A 189 -8.72 26.16 7.59
C ARG A 189 -9.15 26.36 9.05
N LYS A 190 -8.31 26.06 10.05
CA LYS A 190 -8.60 26.08 11.49
C LYS A 190 -9.81 25.22 11.91
N LYS A 191 -10.21 24.23 11.10
CA LYS A 191 -11.29 23.28 11.37
C LYS A 191 -10.79 22.12 12.23
N ILE A 192 -10.45 22.43 13.48
CA ILE A 192 -9.73 21.51 14.38
C ILE A 192 -10.46 20.17 14.55
N ILE A 193 -11.78 20.16 14.84
CA ILE A 193 -12.54 18.91 15.03
C ILE A 193 -12.47 18.02 13.78
N SER A 194 -12.64 18.60 12.58
CA SER A 194 -12.52 17.86 11.32
C SER A 194 -11.08 17.35 11.10
N ALA A 195 -10.07 18.14 11.45
CA ALA A 195 -8.68 17.71 11.38
C ALA A 195 -8.37 16.57 12.36
N THR A 196 -8.86 16.62 13.60
CA THR A 196 -8.70 15.54 14.60
C THR A 196 -9.30 14.23 14.10
N ILE A 197 -10.53 14.25 13.57
CA ILE A 197 -11.21 13.06 13.04
C ILE A 197 -10.44 12.48 11.85
N PHE A 198 -10.02 13.31 10.88
CA PHE A 198 -9.26 12.81 9.74
C PHE A 198 -7.84 12.37 10.10
N ALA A 199 -7.20 12.95 11.13
CA ALA A 199 -5.90 12.51 11.64
C ALA A 199 -5.98 11.10 12.24
N PHE A 200 -7.03 10.82 13.01
CA PHE A 200 -7.31 9.49 13.54
C PHE A 200 -7.40 8.46 12.42
N PHE A 201 -8.30 8.67 11.45
CA PHE A 201 -8.52 7.70 10.37
C PHE A 201 -7.33 7.59 9.40
N ALA A 202 -6.63 8.69 9.08
CA ALA A 202 -5.42 8.64 8.26
C ALA A 202 -4.34 7.76 8.90
N THR A 203 -4.17 7.88 10.23
CA THR A 203 -3.17 7.13 10.99
C THR A 203 -3.61 5.70 11.31
N LEU A 204 -4.91 5.46 11.53
CA LEU A 204 -5.46 4.13 11.76
C LEU A 204 -5.41 3.28 10.48
N VAL A 205 -5.68 3.87 9.32
CA VAL A 205 -5.62 3.19 8.01
C VAL A 205 -4.19 3.11 7.49
N PHE A 206 -3.33 4.11 7.76
CA PHE A 206 -1.94 4.10 7.33
C PHE A 206 -0.99 4.67 8.41
N PRO A 207 -0.51 3.82 9.35
CA PRO A 207 0.25 4.26 10.53
C PRO A 207 1.47 5.17 10.31
N PRO A 208 2.29 5.05 9.24
CA PRO A 208 3.43 5.95 9.02
C PRO A 208 3.07 7.44 9.02
N ILE A 209 1.86 7.80 8.56
CA ILE A 209 1.37 9.18 8.56
C ILE A 209 1.35 9.80 9.97
N GLY A 210 1.10 8.98 11.00
CA GLY A 210 1.07 9.45 12.38
C GLY A 210 2.38 10.08 12.85
N LEU A 211 3.51 9.71 12.24
CA LEU A 211 4.82 10.31 12.51
C LEU A 211 4.84 11.81 12.14
N VAL A 212 4.12 12.23 11.09
CA VAL A 212 4.05 13.65 10.70
C VAL A 212 3.21 14.45 11.71
N PHE A 213 2.11 13.89 12.22
CA PHE A 213 1.32 14.53 13.27
C PHE A 213 2.01 14.50 14.63
N PHE A 214 2.87 13.52 14.90
CA PHE A 214 3.63 13.40 16.14
C PHE A 214 4.86 14.32 16.17
N PHE A 215 5.63 14.40 15.07
CA PHE A 215 6.86 15.21 15.03
C PHE A 215 6.65 16.60 14.40
N SER A 216 6.10 16.69 13.18
CA SER A 216 6.04 17.98 12.48
C SER A 216 5.08 18.97 13.13
N LEU A 217 3.94 18.51 13.67
CA LEU A 217 2.93 19.41 14.23
C LEU A 217 3.39 20.08 15.55
N PRO A 218 3.92 19.36 16.56
CA PRO A 218 4.48 20.01 17.75
C PRO A 218 5.71 20.88 17.46
N PHE A 219 6.61 20.44 16.58
CA PHE A 219 7.78 21.24 16.20
C PHE A 219 7.39 22.55 15.48
N THR A 220 6.35 22.52 14.64
CA THR A 220 5.75 23.72 14.04
C THR A 220 5.15 24.64 15.09
N VAL A 221 4.42 24.09 16.07
CA VAL A 221 3.85 24.86 17.19
C VAL A 221 4.96 25.54 17.99
N PHE A 222 6.02 24.80 18.35
CA PHE A 222 7.17 25.32 19.07
C PHE A 222 7.87 26.45 18.30
N ILE A 223 8.16 26.27 17.01
CA ILE A 223 8.82 27.31 16.20
C ILE A 223 7.92 28.55 16.02
N THR A 224 6.62 28.38 15.82
CA THR A 224 5.69 29.48 15.50
C THR A 224 5.24 30.26 16.74
N PHE A 225 5.06 29.58 17.87
CA PHE A 225 4.42 30.14 19.07
C PHE A 225 5.37 30.19 20.28
N ARG A 226 6.69 30.36 20.07
CA ARG A 226 7.73 30.34 21.12
C ARG A 226 7.37 31.07 22.42
N GLN A 227 6.75 32.25 22.33
CA GLN A 227 6.34 33.08 23.48
C GLN A 227 4.86 32.94 23.87
N LYS A 228 4.06 32.16 23.13
CA LYS A 228 2.60 32.04 23.27
C LYS A 228 2.12 30.60 23.06
N ILE A 229 2.87 29.62 23.60
CA ILE A 229 2.69 28.19 23.33
C ILE A 229 1.27 27.69 23.65
N PHE A 230 0.60 28.29 24.64
CA PHE A 230 -0.81 28.04 24.97
C PHE A 230 -1.78 28.30 23.82
N GLN A 231 -1.44 29.11 22.81
CA GLN A 231 -2.27 29.25 21.59
C GLN A 231 -2.22 28.00 20.69
N GLY A 232 -1.19 27.17 20.85
CA GLY A 232 -1.01 25.92 20.12
C GLY A 232 -1.86 24.74 20.62
N TYR A 233 -2.54 24.87 21.77
CA TYR A 233 -3.25 23.76 22.44
C TYR A 233 -4.23 22.99 21.53
N ARG A 234 -4.87 23.68 20.58
CA ARG A 234 -5.82 23.09 19.63
C ARG A 234 -5.17 22.08 18.67
N PHE A 235 -3.87 22.18 18.43
CA PHE A 235 -3.13 21.22 17.61
C PHE A 235 -2.72 19.97 18.42
N ILE A 236 -2.62 20.07 19.76
CA ILE A 236 -2.35 18.92 20.63
C ILE A 236 -3.45 17.87 20.49
N LEU A 237 -4.71 18.27 20.33
CA LEU A 237 -5.84 17.36 20.07
C LEU A 237 -5.62 16.48 18.81
N ILE A 238 -4.96 17.03 17.79
CA ILE A 238 -4.71 16.34 16.52
C ILE A 238 -3.54 15.35 16.69
N SER A 239 -2.42 15.77 17.30
CA SER A 239 -1.30 14.89 17.64
C SER A 239 -1.71 13.79 18.62
N PHE A 240 -2.54 14.10 19.61
CA PHE A 240 -3.09 13.13 20.57
C PHE A 240 -3.99 12.10 19.88
N SER A 241 -4.91 12.54 19.02
CA SER A 241 -5.79 11.62 18.29
C SER A 241 -5.01 10.71 17.32
N SER A 242 -3.98 11.26 16.66
CA SER A 242 -2.98 10.45 15.93
C SER A 242 -2.25 9.47 16.83
N MET A 243 -1.86 9.87 18.05
CA MET A 243 -1.17 9.00 19.02
C MET A 243 -2.08 7.86 19.52
N VAL A 244 -3.38 8.10 19.71
CA VAL A 244 -4.35 7.04 20.03
C VAL A 244 -4.46 6.04 18.87
N ALA A 245 -4.51 6.50 17.62
CA ALA A 245 -4.49 5.62 16.45
C ALA A 245 -3.19 4.79 16.35
N LEU A 246 -2.02 5.41 16.58
CA LEU A 246 -0.73 4.71 16.68
C LEU A 246 -0.72 3.67 17.81
N PHE A 247 -1.28 4.00 18.98
CA PHE A 247 -1.37 3.08 20.12
C PHE A 247 -2.26 1.87 19.80
N LEU A 248 -3.44 2.08 19.18
CA LEU A 248 -4.31 0.99 18.74
C LEU A 248 -3.60 0.07 17.74
N MET A 249 -2.89 0.63 16.76
CA MET A 249 -2.14 -0.16 15.77
C MET A 249 -0.92 -0.87 16.36
N LYS A 250 -0.24 -0.25 17.33
CA LYS A 250 0.83 -0.88 18.12
C LYS A 250 0.28 -2.02 18.99
N TRP A 251 -0.90 -1.87 19.58
CA TRP A 251 -1.58 -2.94 20.31
C TRP A 251 -1.97 -4.11 19.40
N GLN A 252 -2.54 -3.85 18.21
CA GLN A 252 -2.84 -4.91 17.23
C GLN A 252 -1.56 -5.64 16.76
N THR A 253 -0.47 -4.91 16.50
CA THR A 253 0.85 -5.50 16.17
C THR A 253 1.41 -6.35 17.34
N ASN A 254 1.10 -5.97 18.58
CA ASN A 254 1.51 -6.67 19.80
C ASN A 254 0.65 -7.91 20.12
N LEU A 255 -0.43 -8.21 19.39
CA LEU A 255 -1.18 -9.47 19.53
C LEU A 255 -0.37 -10.71 19.10
N GLY A 256 0.82 -10.51 18.54
CA GLY A 256 1.73 -11.58 18.13
C GLY A 256 1.51 -12.00 16.68
N PHE A 257 1.78 -13.28 16.38
CA PHE A 257 1.58 -13.83 15.04
C PHE A 257 0.08 -13.86 14.66
N PRO A 258 -0.32 -13.54 13.42
CA PRO A 258 0.51 -13.08 12.29
C PRO A 258 0.73 -11.56 12.24
N TRP A 259 0.03 -10.79 13.07
CA TRP A 259 -0.04 -9.32 13.02
C TRP A 259 1.30 -8.62 13.28
N SER A 260 2.20 -9.28 14.01
CA SER A 260 3.56 -8.79 14.26
C SER A 260 4.51 -8.95 13.07
N GLN A 261 4.24 -9.87 12.14
CA GLN A 261 5.23 -10.33 11.15
C GLN A 261 5.66 -9.25 10.18
N TRP A 262 4.72 -8.42 9.70
CA TRP A 262 5.00 -7.33 8.76
C TRP A 262 6.05 -6.35 9.29
N LYS A 263 6.00 -6.01 10.59
CA LYS A 263 7.02 -5.12 11.18
C LYS A 263 8.42 -5.74 11.06
N TYR A 264 8.58 -6.99 11.46
CA TYR A 264 9.89 -7.65 11.47
C TYR A 264 10.41 -7.88 10.05
N TRP A 265 9.54 -8.33 9.14
CA TRP A 265 9.88 -8.53 7.72
C TRP A 265 10.29 -7.21 7.04
N GLU A 266 9.53 -6.13 7.21
CA GLU A 266 9.90 -4.83 6.63
C GLU A 266 11.17 -4.22 7.24
N MET A 267 11.44 -4.44 8.54
CA MET A 267 12.68 -3.93 9.13
C MET A 267 13.89 -4.69 8.60
N GLY A 268 13.89 -6.04 8.64
CA GLY A 268 15.01 -6.84 8.14
C GLY A 268 15.23 -6.74 6.62
N LEU A 269 14.19 -6.43 5.83
CA LEU A 269 14.34 -6.23 4.39
C LEU A 269 14.89 -4.84 4.01
N TRP A 270 14.45 -3.78 4.70
CA TRP A 270 14.72 -2.39 4.26
C TRP A 270 15.69 -1.62 5.15
N ASN A 271 15.95 -2.02 6.40
CA ASN A 271 16.89 -1.32 7.26
C ASN A 271 18.33 -1.79 7.00
N ASP A 272 18.50 -3.06 6.62
CA ASP A 272 19.82 -3.65 6.31
C ASP A 272 20.21 -3.50 4.82
N LEU A 273 19.31 -2.97 3.97
CA LEU A 273 19.57 -2.74 2.56
C LEU A 273 20.69 -1.69 2.34
N PRO A 274 21.79 -2.01 1.65
CA PRO A 274 22.87 -1.06 1.38
C PRO A 274 22.36 0.21 0.67
N ASN A 275 22.92 1.36 1.03
CA ASN A 275 22.60 2.69 0.48
C ASN A 275 21.12 3.14 0.59
N VAL A 276 20.25 2.43 1.32
CA VAL A 276 18.81 2.77 1.42
C VAL A 276 18.54 4.23 1.82
N ASN A 277 19.34 4.80 2.73
CA ASN A 277 19.23 6.21 3.13
C ASN A 277 19.48 7.16 1.96
N LEU A 278 20.50 6.87 1.13
CA LEU A 278 20.79 7.65 -0.07
C LEU A 278 19.65 7.49 -1.09
N TYR A 279 19.16 6.29 -1.34
CA TYR A 279 18.07 6.04 -2.28
C TYR A 279 16.76 6.75 -1.89
N ILE A 280 16.45 6.88 -0.60
CA ILE A 280 15.29 7.65 -0.12
C ILE A 280 15.51 9.16 -0.28
N ILE A 281 16.74 9.67 -0.10
CA ILE A 281 17.09 11.08 -0.35
C ILE A 281 17.00 11.40 -1.85
N LEU A 282 17.59 10.57 -2.72
CA LEU A 282 17.44 10.67 -4.18
C LEU A 282 15.98 10.50 -4.63
N GLY A 283 15.18 9.79 -3.83
CA GLY A 283 13.73 9.65 -3.96
C GLY A 283 12.96 10.96 -3.82
N GLY A 284 13.51 11.97 -3.15
CA GLY A 284 12.95 13.33 -3.09
C GLY A 284 12.93 14.07 -4.44
N GLY A 285 13.65 13.54 -5.45
CA GLY A 285 13.66 14.05 -6.81
C GLY A 285 14.21 15.47 -6.94
N VAL A 286 13.97 16.10 -8.09
CA VAL A 286 14.42 17.49 -8.33
C VAL A 286 13.65 18.49 -7.47
N LEU A 287 12.44 18.14 -7.00
CA LEU A 287 11.64 18.98 -6.10
C LEU A 287 12.28 19.18 -4.73
N LEU A 288 13.10 18.23 -4.27
CA LEU A 288 13.88 18.41 -3.03
C LEU A 288 14.71 19.69 -3.12
N PHE A 289 15.51 19.84 -4.18
CA PHE A 289 16.39 20.99 -4.41
C PHE A 289 15.60 22.28 -4.69
N PHE A 290 14.56 22.22 -5.53
CA PHE A 290 13.74 23.41 -5.83
C PHE A 290 12.90 23.91 -4.63
N SER A 291 12.67 23.08 -3.61
CA SER A 291 12.04 23.50 -2.36
C SER A 291 12.97 24.33 -1.45
N LEU A 292 14.29 24.13 -1.53
CA LEU A 292 15.27 24.67 -0.58
C LEU A 292 15.23 26.21 -0.45
N PRO A 293 15.11 27.02 -1.53
CA PRO A 293 15.05 28.48 -1.38
C PRO A 293 13.81 28.95 -0.60
N ALA A 294 12.67 28.28 -0.77
CA ALA A 294 11.48 28.55 0.04
C ALA A 294 11.68 28.13 1.50
N VAL A 295 12.23 26.92 1.74
CA VAL A 295 12.57 26.41 3.08
C VAL A 295 13.46 27.39 3.86
N PHE A 296 14.59 27.80 3.29
CA PHE A 296 15.52 28.71 3.96
C PHE A 296 14.87 30.07 4.22
N TYR A 297 14.13 30.63 3.25
CA TYR A 297 13.42 31.90 3.43
C TYR A 297 12.35 31.83 4.54
N ILE A 298 11.66 30.70 4.69
CA ILE A 298 10.68 30.48 5.75
C ILE A 298 11.34 30.53 7.13
N PHE A 299 12.38 29.73 7.37
CA PHE A 299 13.05 29.70 8.67
C PHE A 299 13.80 31.01 9.00
N LEU A 300 14.39 31.68 8.00
CA LEU A 300 15.13 32.94 8.20
C LEU A 300 14.23 34.18 8.35
N LYS A 301 13.06 34.23 7.70
CA LYS A 301 12.26 35.47 7.56
C LYS A 301 10.74 35.32 7.73
N LYS A 302 10.16 34.11 7.80
CA LYS A 302 8.69 33.91 7.93
C LYS A 302 8.28 32.76 8.85
N GLN A 303 8.22 33.03 10.16
CA GLN A 303 7.62 32.16 11.18
C GLN A 303 6.07 32.18 11.12
N ASN A 304 5.50 31.80 9.97
CA ASN A 304 4.06 31.61 9.80
C ASN A 304 3.73 30.11 9.80
N PHE A 305 2.81 29.72 10.67
CA PHE A 305 2.42 28.32 10.93
C PHE A 305 2.28 27.45 9.67
N THR A 306 1.53 27.91 8.66
CA THR A 306 1.26 27.16 7.43
C THR A 306 2.54 26.84 6.67
N TYR A 307 3.43 27.83 6.52
CA TYR A 307 4.68 27.66 5.78
C TYR A 307 5.74 26.90 6.58
N VAL A 308 5.81 27.12 7.91
CA VAL A 308 6.67 26.35 8.81
C VAL A 308 6.27 24.87 8.79
N PHE A 309 4.97 24.55 8.86
CA PHE A 309 4.49 23.16 8.79
C PHE A 309 4.92 22.46 7.50
N LEU A 310 4.75 23.13 6.36
CA LEU A 310 5.15 22.58 5.06
C LEU A 310 6.66 22.37 4.97
N ALA A 311 7.48 23.32 5.45
CA ALA A 311 8.93 23.19 5.48
C ALA A 311 9.39 22.04 6.39
N VAL A 312 8.82 21.92 7.60
CA VAL A 312 9.13 20.83 8.53
C VAL A 312 8.70 19.48 7.96
N TRP A 313 7.48 19.35 7.42
CA TRP A 313 6.97 18.11 6.83
C TRP A 313 7.77 17.69 5.59
N ALA A 314 8.17 18.62 4.73
CA ALA A 314 9.01 18.33 3.56
C ALA A 314 10.36 17.69 3.92
N ILE A 315 10.92 18.06 5.07
CA ILE A 315 12.28 17.68 5.49
C ILE A 315 12.27 16.51 6.50
N LEU A 316 11.16 16.32 7.24
CA LEU A 316 11.00 15.28 8.26
C LEU A 316 11.49 13.89 7.84
N PRO A 317 11.16 13.35 6.64
CA PRO A 317 11.56 11.98 6.30
C PRO A 317 13.08 11.80 6.35
N TYR A 318 13.83 12.76 5.81
CA TYR A 318 15.29 12.70 5.74
C TYR A 318 15.94 12.92 7.11
N LEU A 319 15.32 13.74 7.99
CA LEU A 319 15.76 13.91 9.37
C LEU A 319 15.50 12.67 10.24
N LEU A 320 14.44 11.91 9.95
CA LEU A 320 14.11 10.69 10.70
C LEU A 320 14.90 9.47 10.23
N LEU A 321 15.43 9.43 9.01
CA LEU A 321 16.19 8.29 8.46
C LEU A 321 17.22 7.69 9.45
N PRO A 322 18.12 8.48 10.10
CA PRO A 322 19.11 7.94 11.04
C PRO A 322 18.53 7.38 12.35
N PHE A 323 17.27 7.67 12.66
CA PHE A 323 16.60 7.30 13.91
C PHE A 323 15.48 6.26 13.71
N THR A 324 15.29 5.77 12.48
CA THR A 324 14.27 4.78 12.10
C THR A 324 14.30 3.51 12.95
N ASP A 325 15.50 2.99 13.21
CA ASP A 325 15.72 1.82 14.06
C ASP A 325 15.33 2.08 15.53
N LEU A 326 15.69 3.26 16.07
CA LEU A 326 15.36 3.68 17.44
C LEU A 326 13.84 3.82 17.66
N ILE A 327 13.12 4.38 16.69
CA ILE A 327 11.64 4.45 16.73
C ILE A 327 10.97 3.14 16.32
N GLY A 328 11.73 2.14 15.88
CA GLY A 328 11.24 0.83 15.49
C GLY A 328 10.31 0.85 14.27
N VAL A 329 10.64 1.67 13.26
CA VAL A 329 9.92 1.82 12.00
C VAL A 329 10.86 1.48 10.84
N SER A 330 10.36 0.75 9.84
CA SER A 330 11.16 0.41 8.65
C SER A 330 11.49 1.65 7.80
N ARG A 331 12.74 1.76 7.33
CA ARG A 331 13.28 2.93 6.59
C ARG A 331 12.45 3.27 5.37
N ILE A 332 11.95 2.26 4.64
CA ILE A 332 11.11 2.48 3.46
C ILE A 332 9.87 3.33 3.77
N ARG A 333 9.32 3.26 4.99
CA ARG A 333 8.12 4.02 5.35
C ARG A 333 8.34 5.52 5.41
N MET A 334 9.59 6.00 5.48
CA MET A 334 9.92 7.43 5.32
C MET A 334 9.55 7.94 3.91
N ALA A 335 9.68 7.10 2.88
CA ALA A 335 9.33 7.43 1.50
C ALA A 335 7.81 7.60 1.27
N TYR A 336 6.98 7.10 2.19
CA TYR A 336 5.52 7.12 2.07
C TYR A 336 4.84 8.23 2.89
N LEU A 337 5.61 9.13 3.52
CA LEU A 337 5.09 10.23 4.35
C LEU A 337 4.46 11.40 3.55
N GLY A 338 4.10 11.18 2.28
CA GLY A 338 3.44 12.17 1.41
C GLY A 338 4.27 13.42 1.08
N ASN A 339 5.59 13.40 1.36
CA ASN A 339 6.53 14.51 1.25
C ASN A 339 6.65 15.10 -0.17
N PHE A 340 6.24 14.38 -1.22
CA PHE A 340 6.14 14.92 -2.57
C PHE A 340 5.24 16.18 -2.66
N LEU A 341 4.16 16.24 -1.87
CA LEU A 341 3.20 17.35 -1.91
C LEU A 341 3.74 18.66 -1.29
N PRO A 342 4.31 18.71 -0.07
CA PRO A 342 4.91 19.93 0.45
C PRO A 342 6.14 20.34 -0.38
N LEU A 343 6.92 19.40 -0.93
CA LEU A 343 8.02 19.71 -1.84
C LEU A 343 7.54 20.39 -3.13
N ALA A 344 6.45 19.90 -3.74
CA ALA A 344 5.81 20.54 -4.90
C ALA A 344 5.25 21.93 -4.57
N ILE A 345 4.61 22.08 -3.42
CA ILE A 345 4.08 23.38 -2.93
C ILE A 345 5.23 24.36 -2.68
N LEU A 346 6.29 23.96 -1.99
CA LEU A 346 7.46 24.80 -1.70
C LEU A 346 8.23 25.17 -2.97
N SER A 347 8.42 24.24 -3.90
CA SER A 347 8.98 24.52 -5.23
C SER A 347 8.13 25.56 -5.99
N THR A 348 6.80 25.42 -5.94
CA THR A 348 5.89 26.42 -6.53
C THR A 348 5.98 27.78 -5.83
N LEU A 349 6.23 27.82 -4.51
CA LEU A 349 6.49 29.06 -3.77
C LEU A 349 7.83 29.71 -4.16
N THR A 350 8.89 28.92 -4.39
CA THR A 350 10.16 29.38 -4.97
C THR A 350 9.90 30.08 -6.31
N VAL A 351 9.29 29.37 -7.26
CA VAL A 351 8.97 29.91 -8.60
C VAL A 351 8.11 31.17 -8.52
N LYS A 352 6.96 31.11 -7.83
CA LYS A 352 6.03 32.24 -7.62
C LYS A 352 6.69 33.48 -7.01
N THR A 353 7.75 33.30 -6.23
CA THR A 353 8.51 34.41 -5.62
C THR A 353 9.53 34.99 -6.61
N LEU A 354 10.26 34.14 -7.34
CA LEU A 354 11.18 34.57 -8.40
C LEU A 354 10.43 35.26 -9.56
N SER A 355 9.31 34.68 -10.02
CA SER A 355 8.40 35.27 -11.01
C SER A 355 7.97 36.69 -10.60
N LYS A 356 7.63 36.90 -9.32
CA LYS A 356 7.25 38.23 -8.82
C LYS A 356 8.40 39.22 -8.75
N ARG A 357 9.61 38.76 -8.41
CA ARG A 357 10.78 39.64 -8.17
C ARG A 357 11.49 40.06 -9.46
N TYR A 358 11.61 39.15 -10.43
CA TYR A 358 12.43 39.35 -11.63
C TYR A 358 11.63 39.37 -12.94
N PHE A 359 10.43 38.76 -12.96
CA PHE A 359 9.67 38.52 -14.19
C PHE A 359 8.19 38.89 -14.04
N TYR A 360 7.89 40.02 -13.39
CA TYR A 360 6.53 40.40 -12.97
C TYR A 360 5.50 40.36 -14.12
N ARG A 361 5.87 40.84 -15.31
CA ARG A 361 5.04 40.80 -16.53
C ARG A 361 4.90 39.40 -17.15
N TYR A 362 5.81 38.47 -16.83
CA TYR A 362 5.98 37.16 -17.47
C TYR A 362 5.82 35.98 -16.47
N GLY A 363 5.01 36.18 -15.42
CA GLY A 363 4.84 35.20 -14.35
C GLY A 363 4.31 33.83 -14.79
N HIS A 364 3.54 33.76 -15.89
CA HIS A 364 3.10 32.49 -16.47
C HIS A 364 4.18 31.82 -17.33
N LEU A 365 4.96 32.59 -18.10
CA LEU A 365 6.09 32.06 -18.89
C LEU A 365 7.17 31.45 -17.99
N THR A 366 7.50 32.09 -16.87
CA THR A 366 8.44 31.52 -15.88
C THR A 366 7.91 30.25 -15.23
N ALA A 367 6.60 30.13 -15.01
CA ALA A 367 5.99 28.89 -14.55
C ALA A 367 6.03 27.78 -15.62
N ILE A 368 5.82 28.12 -16.90
CA ILE A 368 5.91 27.18 -18.03
C ILE A 368 7.35 26.70 -18.23
N LEU A 369 8.34 27.61 -18.20
CA LEU A 369 9.76 27.26 -18.28
C LEU A 369 10.18 26.36 -17.11
N PHE A 370 9.69 26.62 -15.90
CA PHE A 370 9.93 25.73 -14.76
C PHE A 370 9.30 24.34 -14.96
N LEU A 371 8.04 24.26 -15.44
CA LEU A 371 7.40 22.98 -15.78
C LEU A 371 8.19 22.23 -16.86
N PHE A 372 8.69 22.92 -17.88
CA PHE A 372 9.52 22.32 -18.93
C PHE A 372 10.82 21.73 -18.35
N LEU A 373 11.61 22.54 -17.61
CA LEU A 373 12.84 22.08 -16.96
C LEU A 373 12.59 20.90 -16.01
N PHE A 374 11.55 20.97 -15.19
CA PHE A 374 11.14 19.86 -14.32
C PHE A 374 10.74 18.60 -15.11
N SER A 375 10.06 18.76 -16.25
CA SER A 375 9.65 17.65 -17.12
C SER A 375 10.83 16.97 -17.81
N LEU A 376 11.87 17.71 -18.19
CA LEU A 376 13.09 17.14 -18.79
C LEU A 376 13.76 16.09 -17.88
N PHE A 377 13.75 16.32 -16.56
CA PHE A 377 14.26 15.33 -15.59
C PHE A 377 13.23 14.24 -15.25
N SER A 378 11.96 14.61 -15.11
CA SER A 378 10.92 13.70 -14.57
C SER A 378 10.32 12.75 -15.61
N PHE A 379 10.27 13.16 -16.89
CA PHE A 379 9.67 12.37 -17.95
C PHE A 379 10.48 11.10 -18.30
N PRO A 380 11.82 11.14 -18.51
CA PRO A 380 12.58 9.93 -18.84
C PRO A 380 12.49 8.85 -17.75
N VAL A 381 12.51 9.28 -16.48
CA VAL A 381 12.36 8.38 -15.32
C VAL A 381 10.95 7.77 -15.28
N SER A 382 9.91 8.59 -15.45
CA SER A 382 8.52 8.11 -15.46
C SER A 382 8.23 7.18 -16.66
N TYR A 383 8.83 7.46 -17.82
CA TYR A 383 8.73 6.63 -19.02
C TYR A 383 9.46 5.29 -18.86
N TYR A 384 10.64 5.28 -18.23
CA TYR A 384 11.31 4.02 -17.86
C TYR A 384 10.42 3.16 -16.93
N PHE A 385 9.84 3.75 -15.89
CA PHE A 385 8.93 3.01 -15.01
C PHE A 385 7.67 2.53 -15.73
N PHE A 386 7.11 3.32 -16.67
CA PHE A 386 6.01 2.87 -17.53
C PHE A 386 6.40 1.65 -18.38
N LEU A 387 7.57 1.67 -19.05
CA LEU A 387 8.03 0.55 -19.87
C LEU A 387 8.30 -0.70 -19.03
N ASN A 388 9.04 -0.57 -17.92
CA ASN A 388 9.36 -1.68 -17.02
C ASN A 388 8.09 -2.32 -16.42
N ARG A 389 7.11 -1.49 -16.03
CA ARG A 389 5.80 -1.91 -15.52
C ARG A 389 4.95 -2.67 -16.56
N ASN A 390 5.15 -2.43 -17.86
CA ASN A 390 4.37 -3.06 -18.95
C ASN A 390 5.12 -4.17 -19.71
N SER A 391 6.44 -4.31 -19.52
CA SER A 391 7.26 -5.29 -20.26
C SER A 391 7.05 -6.74 -19.80
N TYR A 392 6.59 -6.96 -18.57
CA TYR A 392 6.43 -8.29 -17.99
C TYR A 392 5.00 -8.55 -17.50
N ILE A 393 4.29 -9.44 -18.20
CA ILE A 393 3.01 -10.02 -17.78
C ILE A 393 3.25 -11.52 -17.59
N PRO A 394 3.14 -12.08 -16.38
CA PRO A 394 3.53 -13.47 -16.11
C PRO A 394 2.43 -14.46 -16.55
N LEU A 395 2.26 -14.66 -17.86
CA LEU A 395 1.15 -15.43 -18.46
C LEU A 395 1.04 -16.90 -18.00
N GLY A 396 2.12 -17.48 -17.45
CA GLY A 396 2.13 -18.86 -16.93
C GLY A 396 1.89 -19.01 -15.43
N TYR A 397 1.70 -17.93 -14.66
CA TYR A 397 1.55 -18.02 -13.20
C TYR A 397 0.08 -18.24 -12.81
N ILE A 398 -0.24 -19.40 -12.21
CA ILE A 398 -1.61 -19.74 -11.78
C ILE A 398 -2.16 -18.76 -10.72
N ASN A 399 -1.28 -18.14 -9.94
CA ASN A 399 -1.62 -17.11 -8.96
C ASN A 399 -2.14 -15.82 -9.61
N ILE A 400 -2.02 -15.69 -10.93
CA ILE A 400 -2.53 -14.58 -11.74
C ILE A 400 -3.69 -15.07 -12.61
N PHE A 401 -3.47 -16.12 -13.41
CA PHE A 401 -4.48 -16.71 -14.27
C PHE A 401 -4.91 -18.07 -13.72
N ILE A 402 -5.92 -18.06 -12.84
CA ILE A 402 -6.36 -19.26 -12.12
C ILE A 402 -7.08 -20.20 -13.11
N PRO A 403 -6.73 -21.49 -13.24
CA PRO A 403 -7.48 -22.43 -14.07
C PRO A 403 -8.97 -22.52 -13.67
N LYS A 404 -9.88 -22.66 -14.62
CA LYS A 404 -11.33 -22.79 -14.32
C LYS A 404 -11.61 -24.03 -13.48
N GLU A 405 -10.88 -25.11 -13.73
CA GLU A 405 -10.93 -26.38 -13.01
C GLU A 405 -10.54 -26.18 -11.53
N MET A 406 -9.58 -25.30 -11.26
CA MET A 406 -9.19 -24.90 -9.92
C MET A 406 -10.29 -24.08 -9.24
N MET A 407 -10.90 -23.12 -9.94
CA MET A 407 -12.06 -22.39 -9.41
C MET A 407 -13.26 -23.31 -9.13
N ASN A 408 -13.49 -24.35 -9.94
CA ASN A 408 -14.53 -25.35 -9.72
C ASN A 408 -14.26 -26.19 -8.47
N SER A 409 -13.03 -26.69 -8.28
CA SER A 409 -12.64 -27.46 -7.09
C SER A 409 -12.68 -26.63 -5.80
N ILE A 410 -12.33 -25.34 -5.87
CA ILE A 410 -12.50 -24.37 -4.77
C ILE A 410 -13.98 -24.15 -4.47
N ALA A 411 -14.83 -23.97 -5.50
CA ALA A 411 -16.27 -23.79 -5.33
C ALA A 411 -16.98 -25.07 -4.81
N PHE A 412 -16.45 -26.26 -5.09
CA PHE A 412 -16.87 -27.51 -4.47
C PHE A 412 -16.47 -27.54 -2.98
N LEU A 413 -15.20 -27.25 -2.67
CA LEU A 413 -14.69 -27.29 -1.30
C LEU A 413 -15.41 -26.28 -0.39
N GLY A 414 -15.70 -25.08 -0.89
CA GLY A 414 -16.47 -24.06 -0.18
C GLY A 414 -17.93 -24.41 0.11
N LYS A 415 -18.47 -25.46 -0.52
CA LYS A 415 -19.82 -26.01 -0.25
C LYS A 415 -19.80 -27.23 0.68
N THR A 416 -18.66 -27.91 0.81
CA THR A 416 -18.56 -29.25 1.45
C THR A 416 -17.65 -29.31 2.67
N ALA A 417 -16.68 -28.41 2.79
CA ALA A 417 -15.86 -28.26 3.99
C ALA A 417 -16.63 -27.58 5.12
N LYS A 418 -16.21 -27.84 6.37
CA LYS A 418 -16.68 -27.04 7.50
C LYS A 418 -16.00 -25.65 7.42
N PRO A 419 -16.66 -24.57 7.87
CA PRO A 419 -16.02 -23.26 7.93
C PRO A 419 -14.71 -23.30 8.74
N TYR A 420 -13.65 -22.80 8.14
CA TYR A 420 -12.27 -22.75 8.65
C TYR A 420 -11.56 -24.11 8.76
N SER A 421 -12.06 -25.17 8.10
CA SER A 421 -11.32 -26.42 7.96
C SER A 421 -9.93 -26.20 7.36
N LEU A 422 -8.95 -27.01 7.78
CA LEU A 422 -7.55 -26.86 7.38
C LEU A 422 -7.20 -27.67 6.11
N VAL A 423 -6.74 -26.94 5.09
CA VAL A 423 -6.32 -27.47 3.78
C VAL A 423 -4.80 -27.48 3.66
N LEU A 424 -4.22 -28.62 3.27
CA LEU A 424 -2.85 -28.75 2.81
C LEU A 424 -2.78 -28.55 1.29
N SER A 425 -1.80 -27.76 0.87
CA SER A 425 -1.44 -27.48 -0.53
C SER A 425 -0.01 -26.92 -0.58
N LEU A 426 0.50 -26.61 -1.77
CA LEU A 426 1.62 -25.69 -1.90
C LEU A 426 1.16 -24.24 -1.70
N ASP A 427 2.11 -23.31 -1.57
CA ASP A 427 1.87 -21.89 -1.26
C ASP A 427 1.02 -21.19 -2.33
N TYR A 428 1.26 -21.52 -3.60
CA TYR A 428 0.50 -21.05 -4.77
C TYR A 428 -1.01 -21.23 -4.58
N SER A 429 -1.45 -22.48 -4.41
CA SER A 429 -2.86 -22.82 -4.22
C SER A 429 -3.38 -22.35 -2.85
N GLY A 430 -2.56 -22.52 -1.81
CA GLY A 430 -2.91 -22.18 -0.43
C GLY A 430 -3.17 -20.69 -0.23
N ASN A 431 -2.50 -19.83 -0.98
CA ASN A 431 -2.73 -18.39 -0.94
C ASN A 431 -4.04 -17.98 -1.66
N ILE A 432 -4.62 -18.83 -2.52
CA ILE A 432 -5.86 -18.53 -3.24
C ILE A 432 -7.10 -18.86 -2.39
N PHE A 433 -7.14 -20.01 -1.71
CA PHE A 433 -8.38 -20.51 -1.08
C PHE A 433 -9.05 -19.50 -0.11
N PRO A 434 -8.33 -18.85 0.84
CA PRO A 434 -8.96 -17.96 1.82
C PRO A 434 -9.62 -16.71 1.21
N ALA A 435 -9.23 -16.32 -0.01
CA ALA A 435 -9.83 -15.19 -0.71
C ALA A 435 -11.23 -15.48 -1.27
N PHE A 436 -11.57 -16.76 -1.48
CA PHE A 436 -12.81 -17.18 -2.13
C PHE A 436 -13.73 -18.02 -1.24
N ILE A 437 -13.19 -18.79 -0.29
CA ILE A 437 -13.96 -19.70 0.57
C ILE A 437 -13.54 -19.63 2.04
N LYS A 438 -14.43 -20.05 2.96
CA LYS A 438 -14.19 -20.13 4.41
C LYS A 438 -13.33 -21.35 4.77
N VAL A 439 -12.04 -21.34 4.42
CA VAL A 439 -11.08 -22.37 4.84
C VAL A 439 -9.81 -21.73 5.41
N LYS A 440 -8.98 -22.53 6.07
CA LYS A 440 -7.60 -22.19 6.39
C LYS A 440 -6.64 -22.94 5.46
N SER A 441 -5.51 -22.34 5.15
CA SER A 441 -4.41 -22.98 4.43
C SER A 441 -3.24 -23.26 5.39
N TYR A 442 -2.70 -24.47 5.37
CA TYR A 442 -1.58 -24.86 6.24
C TYR A 442 -0.27 -24.12 5.90
N PHE A 443 -0.07 -23.89 4.61
CA PHE A 443 1.11 -23.29 4.00
C PHE A 443 0.65 -22.41 2.83
N ALA A 444 0.94 -21.11 2.88
CA ALA A 444 0.41 -20.11 1.96
C ALA A 444 1.30 -18.86 1.93
N HIS A 445 0.76 -17.69 2.26
CA HIS A 445 1.44 -16.40 2.21
C HIS A 445 2.70 -16.36 3.08
N VAL A 446 3.84 -15.96 2.51
CA VAL A 446 5.16 -15.95 3.17
C VAL A 446 5.16 -15.26 4.54
N ALA A 447 4.58 -14.05 4.63
CA ALA A 447 4.49 -13.28 5.88
C ALA A 447 3.27 -13.59 6.78
N GLN A 448 2.41 -14.54 6.43
CA GLN A 448 1.21 -14.91 7.23
C GLN A 448 1.11 -16.42 7.52
N THR A 449 2.06 -17.23 7.04
CA THR A 449 2.25 -18.63 7.44
C THR A 449 3.26 -18.68 8.59
N LYS A 450 2.91 -19.34 9.70
CA LYS A 450 3.81 -19.49 10.83
C LYS A 450 4.98 -20.40 10.45
N ASP A 451 6.20 -20.02 10.84
CA ASP A 451 7.43 -20.78 10.57
C ASP A 451 7.59 -21.16 9.08
N TYR A 452 7.19 -20.27 8.14
CA TYR A 452 7.17 -20.52 6.68
C TYR A 452 8.43 -21.23 6.16
N GLY A 453 9.63 -20.75 6.51
CA GLY A 453 10.90 -21.33 6.07
C GLY A 453 11.18 -22.75 6.59
N LYS A 454 10.53 -23.19 7.67
CA LYS A 454 10.55 -24.58 8.16
C LYS A 454 9.44 -25.43 7.54
N LYS A 455 8.26 -24.85 7.31
CA LYS A 455 7.13 -25.56 6.68
C LYS A 455 7.37 -25.84 5.20
N MET A 456 7.99 -24.92 4.47
CA MET A 456 8.26 -25.06 3.03
C MET A 456 8.96 -26.39 2.68
N PRO A 457 10.12 -26.75 3.25
CA PRO A 457 10.75 -28.04 2.97
C PRO A 457 9.92 -29.23 3.44
N LEU A 458 9.13 -29.13 4.53
CA LEU A 458 8.27 -30.23 5.00
C LEU A 458 7.10 -30.49 4.06
N VAL A 459 6.44 -29.44 3.56
CA VAL A 459 5.34 -29.54 2.59
C VAL A 459 5.86 -30.04 1.24
N GLN A 460 7.06 -29.62 0.83
CA GLN A 460 7.71 -30.16 -0.36
C GLN A 460 8.12 -31.64 -0.17
N LYS A 461 8.64 -32.02 1.00
CA LYS A 461 8.93 -33.42 1.36
C LYS A 461 7.66 -34.28 1.25
N PHE A 462 6.51 -33.73 1.66
CA PHE A 462 5.21 -34.40 1.52
C PHE A 462 4.81 -34.58 0.05
N TYR A 463 4.74 -33.50 -0.74
CA TYR A 463 4.23 -33.60 -2.12
C TYR A 463 5.16 -34.36 -3.08
N LYS A 464 6.47 -34.39 -2.84
CA LYS A 464 7.40 -35.28 -3.58
C LYS A 464 7.32 -36.74 -3.15
N GLY A 465 6.90 -37.01 -1.92
CA GLY A 465 6.93 -38.36 -1.38
C GLY A 465 8.24 -38.78 -0.68
N GLU A 466 8.87 -37.91 0.13
CA GLU A 466 10.25 -38.07 0.63
C GLU A 466 10.50 -38.57 2.11
N MET A 467 9.59 -38.93 3.04
CA MET A 467 8.19 -39.34 2.94
C MET A 467 8.06 -40.87 3.15
N THR A 468 8.18 -41.36 4.39
CA THR A 468 7.55 -42.64 4.77
C THR A 468 6.04 -42.47 5.00
N GLY A 469 5.26 -43.56 4.95
CA GLY A 469 3.83 -43.51 5.25
C GLY A 469 3.52 -43.03 6.68
N SER A 470 4.31 -43.48 7.67
CA SER A 470 4.15 -43.06 9.07
C SER A 470 4.60 -41.62 9.33
N GLU A 471 5.65 -41.13 8.65
CA GLU A 471 6.01 -39.70 8.65
C GLU A 471 4.87 -38.84 8.09
N ALA A 472 4.27 -39.28 6.98
CA ALA A 472 3.18 -38.57 6.31
C ALA A 472 1.89 -38.56 7.15
N GLU A 473 1.56 -39.67 7.81
CA GLU A 473 0.41 -39.76 8.71
C GLU A 473 0.61 -38.92 9.98
N GLU A 474 1.80 -38.98 10.62
CA GLU A 474 2.10 -38.10 11.75
C GLU A 474 2.04 -36.63 11.32
N PHE A 475 2.62 -36.27 10.16
CA PHE A 475 2.57 -34.91 9.63
C PHE A 475 1.14 -34.42 9.45
N ILE A 476 0.24 -35.22 8.87
CA ILE A 476 -1.18 -34.88 8.71
C ILE A 476 -1.86 -34.71 10.07
N ARG A 477 -1.76 -35.72 10.94
CA ARG A 477 -2.48 -35.80 12.21
C ARG A 477 -2.01 -34.72 13.21
N LYS A 478 -0.71 -34.50 13.32
CA LYS A 478 -0.06 -33.53 14.23
C LYS A 478 -0.35 -32.09 13.86
N ASN A 479 -0.54 -31.80 12.58
CA ASN A 479 -0.88 -30.46 12.09
C ASN A 479 -2.39 -30.22 11.97
N GLY A 480 -3.24 -31.21 12.25
CA GLY A 480 -4.69 -31.09 12.19
C GLY A 480 -5.24 -30.89 10.77
N ILE A 481 -4.60 -31.49 9.77
CA ILE A 481 -4.96 -31.32 8.35
C ILE A 481 -6.22 -32.15 8.06
N GLU A 482 -7.28 -31.50 7.59
CA GLU A 482 -8.57 -32.14 7.26
C GLU A 482 -8.72 -32.47 5.77
N TYR A 483 -8.10 -31.65 4.91
CA TYR A 483 -8.17 -31.78 3.46
C TYR A 483 -6.79 -31.66 2.82
N ILE A 484 -6.54 -32.43 1.78
CA ILE A 484 -5.32 -32.38 0.98
C ILE A 484 -5.71 -32.07 -0.46
N TYR A 485 -5.26 -30.92 -0.95
CA TYR A 485 -5.44 -30.50 -2.33
C TYR A 485 -4.30 -31.06 -3.21
N LEU A 486 -4.65 -31.64 -4.35
CA LEU A 486 -3.70 -32.25 -5.30
C LEU A 486 -4.01 -31.75 -6.72
N GLY A 487 -3.64 -30.51 -6.99
CA GLY A 487 -3.74 -29.86 -8.31
C GLY A 487 -2.47 -30.01 -9.16
N PRO A 488 -2.39 -29.32 -10.32
CA PRO A 488 -1.30 -29.51 -11.27
C PRO A 488 0.11 -29.21 -10.74
N ILE A 489 0.26 -28.24 -9.82
CA ILE A 489 1.56 -27.93 -9.21
C ILE A 489 1.88 -28.96 -8.11
N GLU A 490 0.92 -29.32 -7.27
CA GLU A 490 1.12 -30.36 -6.25
C GLU A 490 1.50 -31.72 -6.88
N LYS A 491 0.90 -32.05 -8.04
CA LYS A 491 1.23 -33.25 -8.84
C LYS A 491 2.59 -33.16 -9.55
N SER A 492 3.11 -31.97 -9.83
CA SER A 492 4.42 -31.85 -10.49
C SER A 492 5.60 -32.04 -9.54
N PHE A 493 5.36 -32.15 -8.23
CA PHE A 493 6.38 -32.48 -7.24
C PHE A 493 6.55 -34.00 -7.06
N GLY A 494 5.47 -34.79 -7.19
CA GLY A 494 5.50 -36.25 -7.04
C GLY A 494 4.12 -36.87 -6.86
N ASN A 495 4.09 -38.11 -6.36
CA ASN A 495 2.85 -38.81 -5.99
C ASN A 495 2.83 -39.13 -4.48
N ILE A 496 1.74 -38.74 -3.81
CA ILE A 496 1.44 -38.93 -2.39
C ILE A 496 0.72 -40.25 -2.10
N GLU A 497 0.17 -40.93 -3.11
CA GLU A 497 -0.64 -42.16 -2.94
C GLU A 497 0.18 -43.31 -2.34
N LYS A 498 1.48 -43.36 -2.63
CA LYS A 498 2.43 -44.35 -2.09
C LYS A 498 2.61 -44.33 -0.56
N TYR A 499 1.98 -43.37 0.12
CA TYR A 499 1.97 -43.29 1.58
C TYR A 499 0.93 -44.20 2.25
N ASN A 500 -0.04 -44.75 1.50
CA ASN A 500 -1.15 -45.57 2.02
C ASN A 500 -1.95 -44.89 3.16
N LEU A 501 -2.17 -43.58 3.04
CA LEU A 501 -2.85 -42.77 4.06
C LEU A 501 -4.35 -43.11 4.19
N LEU A 502 -4.89 -42.87 5.40
CA LEU A 502 -6.34 -42.89 5.67
C LEU A 502 -7.02 -41.64 5.10
N ILE A 503 -7.16 -41.61 3.76
CA ILE A 503 -7.76 -40.51 3.01
C ILE A 503 -8.82 -41.01 2.03
N LYS A 504 -9.90 -40.23 1.86
CA LYS A 504 -10.95 -40.48 0.87
C LYS A 504 -10.97 -39.38 -0.18
N PRO A 505 -10.89 -39.68 -1.50
CA PRO A 505 -11.15 -38.68 -2.52
C PRO A 505 -12.60 -38.19 -2.41
N VAL A 506 -12.79 -36.87 -2.30
CA VAL A 506 -14.11 -36.21 -2.26
C VAL A 506 -14.39 -35.37 -3.50
N TYR A 507 -13.36 -35.04 -4.28
CA TYR A 507 -13.45 -34.40 -5.60
C TYR A 507 -12.38 -35.01 -6.51
N ASN A 508 -12.71 -35.28 -7.77
CA ASN A 508 -11.78 -35.80 -8.77
C ASN A 508 -12.23 -35.40 -10.19
N GLU A 509 -12.02 -34.13 -10.55
CA GLU A 509 -12.43 -33.56 -11.84
C GLU A 509 -11.38 -32.57 -12.36
N GLY A 510 -11.29 -32.37 -13.68
CA GLY A 510 -10.39 -31.38 -14.29
C GLY A 510 -8.90 -31.61 -13.99
N GLY A 511 -8.50 -32.85 -13.71
CA GLY A 511 -7.14 -33.22 -13.30
C GLY A 511 -6.78 -32.88 -11.85
N ILE A 512 -7.71 -32.34 -11.05
CA ILE A 512 -7.52 -31.99 -9.64
C ILE A 512 -8.21 -33.03 -8.77
N VAL A 513 -7.51 -33.50 -7.73
CA VAL A 513 -8.10 -34.33 -6.67
C VAL A 513 -8.12 -33.54 -5.37
N ILE A 514 -9.22 -33.63 -4.63
CA ILE A 514 -9.25 -33.22 -3.22
C ILE A 514 -9.53 -34.46 -2.39
N TYR A 515 -8.61 -34.75 -1.49
CA TYR A 515 -8.76 -35.79 -0.48
C TYR A 515 -9.26 -35.17 0.83
N LYS A 516 -10.13 -35.89 1.53
CA LYS A 516 -10.48 -35.64 2.92
C LYS A 516 -9.80 -36.70 3.79
N VAL A 517 -9.19 -36.27 4.89
CA VAL A 517 -8.66 -37.17 5.93
C VAL A 517 -9.82 -37.79 6.71
N ILE A 518 -9.68 -39.06 7.07
CA ILE A 518 -10.71 -39.89 7.72
C ILE A 518 -10.50 -39.93 9.24
#